data_AF-A0A5N7CL08-F1
#
_entry.id   AF-A0A5N7CL08-F1
#
_cell.length_a   1.000
_cell.length_b   1.000
_cell.length_c   1.000
_cell.angle_alpha   90.00
_cell.angle_beta   90.00
_cell.angle_gamma   90.00
#
_symmetry.space_group_name_H-M   'P 1'
#
loop_
_entity.id
_entity.type
_entity.pdbx_description
1 polymer ?
#
loop_
_entity_poly.entity_id
_entity_poly.type
_entity_poly.pdbx_seq_one_letter_code
_entity_poly.pdbx_strand_id
1 'polypeptide(L)'
;MDSPLLSPAKARQAAIQAKDWAYVNSWLSRQYAPNPVPSFERNEDTLRALLALAAANDTADEEATMLHHAREQVVQGFKAGEETEENQKREILDELELCLNDNGRQALDDLAESAAALGALSIETAPLGQAVIDLTKEEFSVNEQLVKVDILHGYLQRELEALREQLGDLESNPAYEVPANLPALTAEWMRGTKMLTAKVGEYHDKIAALERNKSKGPTLEELQAEEEEVVKLSHSVKRLEYRLQLFQHLPTDIQGARAKYRELERELNQLTLQRDSMP
;
A
#
# COMPACT_ATOMS: atom_id res chain seq x y z
N MET A 1 2.68 -108.36 -65.03
CA MET A 1 2.87 -106.90 -64.91
C MET A 1 3.92 -106.64 -63.84
N ASP A 2 5.16 -106.95 -64.24
CA ASP A 2 6.43 -106.27 -63.97
C ASP A 2 6.71 -105.71 -62.57
N SER A 3 7.31 -106.58 -61.75
CA SER A 3 8.22 -106.21 -60.69
C SER A 3 9.53 -105.68 -61.28
N PRO A 4 9.95 -104.43 -61.01
CA PRO A 4 11.36 -104.11 -61.04
C PRO A 4 11.92 -104.52 -59.68
N LEU A 5 12.70 -105.59 -59.65
CA LEU A 5 13.50 -105.98 -58.49
C LEU A 5 14.45 -104.82 -58.15
N LEU A 6 14.03 -103.97 -57.23
CA LEU A 6 14.89 -102.96 -56.60
C LEU A 6 16.08 -103.71 -56.00
N SER A 7 17.28 -103.46 -56.55
CA SER A 7 18.53 -103.93 -55.99
C SER A 7 18.55 -103.68 -54.47
N PRO A 8 18.96 -104.66 -53.63
CA PRO A 8 18.99 -104.53 -52.17
C PRO A 8 19.69 -103.25 -51.67
N ALA A 9 20.64 -102.72 -52.44
CA ALA A 9 21.29 -101.44 -52.16
C ALA A 9 20.33 -100.23 -52.29
N LYS A 10 19.49 -100.19 -53.33
CA LYS A 10 18.48 -99.12 -53.52
C LYS A 10 17.37 -99.19 -52.47
N ALA A 11 16.95 -100.40 -52.07
CA ALA A 11 15.97 -100.58 -51.01
C ALA A 11 16.48 -100.09 -49.65
N ARG A 12 17.76 -100.32 -49.33
CA ARG A 12 18.38 -99.79 -48.10
C ARG A 12 18.51 -98.26 -48.14
N GLN A 13 18.89 -97.68 -49.27
CA GLN A 13 18.97 -96.22 -49.43
C GLN A 13 17.60 -95.55 -49.26
N ALA A 14 16.54 -96.11 -49.87
CA ALA A 14 15.18 -95.63 -49.71
C ALA A 14 14.69 -95.72 -48.26
N ALA A 15 15.05 -96.79 -47.53
CA ALA A 15 14.71 -96.94 -46.12
C ALA A 15 15.42 -95.92 -45.22
N ILE A 16 16.69 -95.61 -45.49
CA ILE A 16 17.46 -94.58 -44.76
C ILE A 16 16.85 -93.20 -45.02
N GLN A 17 16.59 -92.85 -46.29
CA GLN A 17 15.95 -91.58 -46.64
C GLN A 17 14.55 -91.44 -46.01
N ALA A 18 13.77 -92.51 -45.95
CA ALA A 18 12.46 -92.50 -45.29
C ALA A 18 12.57 -92.20 -43.78
N LYS A 19 13.60 -92.74 -43.11
CA LYS A 19 13.88 -92.46 -41.69
C LYS A 19 14.30 -91.00 -41.49
N ASP A 20 15.17 -90.48 -42.34
CA ASP A 20 15.64 -89.10 -42.28
C ASP A 20 14.50 -88.11 -42.51
N TRP A 21 13.60 -88.40 -43.47
CA TRP A 21 12.39 -87.63 -43.69
C TRP A 21 11.42 -87.69 -42.50
N ALA A 22 11.29 -88.84 -41.84
CA ALA A 22 10.46 -88.96 -40.63
C ALA A 22 10.99 -88.08 -39.49
N TYR A 23 12.31 -88.07 -39.28
CA TYR A 23 12.96 -87.17 -38.32
C TYR A 23 12.72 -85.70 -38.67
N VAL A 24 12.96 -85.28 -39.90
CA VAL A 24 12.73 -83.89 -40.35
C VAL A 24 11.27 -83.46 -40.18
N ASN A 25 10.29 -84.30 -40.52
CA ASN A 25 8.87 -83.94 -40.32
C ASN A 25 8.54 -83.78 -38.82
N SER A 26 9.09 -84.65 -37.97
CA SER A 26 8.89 -84.56 -36.52
C SER A 26 9.51 -83.27 -35.95
N TRP A 27 10.72 -82.93 -36.39
CA TRP A 27 11.43 -81.70 -36.00
C TRP A 27 10.69 -80.45 -36.48
N LEU A 28 10.28 -80.39 -37.75
CA LEU A 28 9.48 -79.29 -38.29
C LEU A 28 8.14 -79.13 -37.54
N SER A 29 7.45 -80.24 -37.24
CA SER A 29 6.19 -80.16 -36.48
C SER A 29 6.38 -79.60 -35.07
N ARG A 30 7.53 -79.86 -34.43
CA ARG A 30 7.88 -79.27 -33.14
C ARG A 30 8.21 -77.78 -33.28
N GLN A 31 8.97 -77.39 -34.29
CA GLN A 31 9.40 -76.00 -34.49
C GLN A 31 8.24 -75.06 -34.88
N TYR A 32 7.29 -75.55 -35.68
CA TYR A 32 6.17 -74.74 -36.15
C TYR A 32 4.93 -74.80 -35.25
N ALA A 33 4.90 -75.68 -34.24
CA ALA A 33 3.75 -75.81 -33.35
C ALA A 33 3.34 -74.46 -32.71
N PRO A 34 2.04 -74.10 -32.70
CA PRO A 34 0.86 -74.89 -33.12
C PRO A 34 0.50 -74.77 -34.62
N ASN A 35 1.27 -74.02 -35.42
CA ASN A 35 0.99 -73.77 -36.83
C ASN A 35 1.39 -74.97 -37.72
N PRO A 36 0.69 -75.18 -38.86
CA PRO A 36 1.07 -76.21 -39.80
C PRO A 36 2.41 -75.87 -40.49
N VAL A 37 3.20 -76.91 -40.77
CA VAL A 37 4.46 -76.77 -41.51
C VAL A 37 4.17 -76.29 -42.94
N PRO A 38 4.83 -75.22 -43.43
CA PRO A 38 4.69 -74.75 -44.80
C PRO A 38 5.02 -75.85 -45.83
N SER A 39 4.36 -75.83 -46.99
CA SER A 39 4.70 -76.76 -48.08
C SER A 39 6.05 -76.43 -48.69
N PHE A 40 6.89 -77.43 -48.92
CA PHE A 40 8.20 -77.28 -49.57
C PHE A 40 8.50 -78.47 -50.48
N GLU A 41 9.45 -78.29 -51.39
CA GLU A 41 9.88 -79.32 -52.33
C GLU A 41 10.68 -80.42 -51.62
N ARG A 42 10.38 -81.70 -51.90
CA ARG A 42 11.10 -82.84 -51.32
C ARG A 42 12.13 -83.36 -52.30
N ASN A 43 13.33 -82.80 -52.24
CA ASN A 43 14.50 -83.23 -52.98
C ASN A 43 15.65 -83.65 -52.03
N GLU A 44 16.64 -84.42 -52.49
CA GLU A 44 17.79 -84.83 -51.67
C GLU A 44 18.57 -83.62 -51.12
N ASP A 45 18.68 -82.55 -51.90
CA ASP A 45 19.33 -81.31 -51.46
C ASP A 45 18.55 -80.63 -50.32
N THR A 46 17.21 -80.65 -50.39
CA THR A 46 16.36 -80.11 -49.31
C THR A 46 16.43 -80.97 -48.05
N LEU A 47 16.51 -82.30 -48.19
CA LEU A 47 16.68 -83.21 -47.05
C LEU A 47 18.03 -82.93 -46.36
N ARG A 48 19.11 -82.80 -47.12
CA ARG A 48 20.45 -82.50 -46.60
C ARG A 48 20.48 -81.15 -45.88
N ALA A 49 19.88 -80.12 -46.47
CA ALA A 49 19.81 -78.79 -45.87
C ALA A 49 18.99 -78.79 -44.57
N LEU A 50 17.84 -79.47 -44.55
CA LEU A 50 16.98 -79.56 -43.36
C LEU A 50 17.61 -80.38 -42.23
N LEU A 51 18.33 -81.46 -42.55
CA LEU A 51 19.09 -82.21 -41.55
C LEU A 51 20.25 -81.39 -40.96
N ALA A 52 20.96 -80.65 -41.81
CA ALA A 52 22.03 -79.76 -41.34
C ALA A 52 21.48 -78.63 -40.46
N LEU A 53 20.32 -78.06 -40.81
CA LEU A 53 19.66 -77.04 -40.01
C LEU A 53 19.13 -77.60 -38.69
N ALA A 54 18.53 -78.79 -38.69
CA ALA A 54 18.06 -79.46 -37.47
C ALA A 54 19.23 -79.72 -36.52
N ALA A 55 20.35 -80.26 -37.03
CA ALA A 55 21.55 -80.46 -36.23
C ALA A 55 22.14 -79.15 -35.70
N ALA A 56 22.16 -78.09 -36.51
CA ALA A 56 22.65 -76.78 -36.09
C ALA A 56 21.75 -76.14 -35.02
N ASN A 57 20.42 -76.28 -35.12
CA ASN A 57 19.49 -75.83 -34.11
C ASN A 57 19.64 -76.63 -32.81
N ASP A 58 19.74 -77.95 -32.90
CA ASP A 58 19.94 -78.80 -31.71
C ASP A 58 21.25 -78.39 -30.99
N THR A 59 22.35 -78.15 -31.72
CA THR A 59 23.58 -77.63 -31.12
C THR A 59 23.43 -76.23 -30.53
N ALA A 60 22.69 -75.33 -31.19
CA ALA A 60 22.48 -73.98 -30.69
C ALA A 60 21.60 -73.97 -29.42
N ASP A 61 20.61 -74.86 -29.34
CA ASP A 61 19.77 -75.04 -28.16
C ASP A 61 20.59 -75.63 -26.99
N GLU A 62 21.48 -76.59 -27.26
CA GLU A 62 22.43 -77.12 -26.27
C GLU A 62 23.39 -76.02 -25.77
N GLU A 63 23.95 -75.21 -26.66
CA GLU A 63 24.79 -74.07 -26.28
C GLU A 63 24.03 -73.02 -25.46
N ALA A 64 22.81 -72.68 -25.87
CA ALA A 64 21.96 -71.73 -25.16
C ALA A 64 21.60 -72.23 -23.76
N THR A 65 21.27 -73.51 -23.61
CA THR A 65 20.99 -74.12 -22.30
C THR A 65 22.22 -74.17 -21.41
N MET A 66 23.40 -74.50 -21.96
CA MET A 66 24.66 -74.44 -21.20
C MET A 66 25.00 -73.02 -20.74
N LEU A 67 24.84 -72.01 -21.61
CA LEU A 67 25.06 -70.61 -21.26
C LEU A 67 24.08 -70.11 -20.20
N HIS A 68 22.82 -70.52 -20.28
CA HIS A 68 21.81 -70.18 -19.28
C HIS A 68 22.21 -70.74 -17.91
N HIS A 69 22.54 -72.03 -17.85
CA HIS A 69 22.95 -72.68 -16.61
C HIS A 69 24.22 -72.05 -16.02
N ALA A 70 25.22 -71.73 -16.87
CA ALA A 70 26.42 -71.03 -16.43
C ALA A 70 26.10 -69.64 -15.84
N ARG A 71 25.19 -68.87 -16.46
CA ARG A 71 24.75 -67.57 -15.93
C ARG A 71 24.02 -67.72 -14.60
N GLU A 72 23.13 -68.71 -14.48
CA GLU A 72 22.42 -68.98 -13.23
C GLU A 72 23.39 -69.33 -12.10
N GLN A 73 24.39 -70.17 -12.37
CA GLN A 73 25.42 -70.51 -11.38
C GLN A 73 26.23 -69.28 -10.95
N VAL A 74 26.59 -68.40 -11.90
CA VAL A 74 27.29 -67.15 -11.59
C VAL A 74 26.44 -66.24 -10.70
N VAL A 75 25.16 -66.06 -11.04
CA VAL A 75 24.22 -65.26 -10.24
C VAL A 75 24.03 -65.86 -8.84
N GLN A 76 23.89 -67.18 -8.73
CA GLN A 76 23.80 -67.86 -7.44
C GLN A 76 25.07 -67.67 -6.61
N GLY A 77 26.25 -67.74 -7.24
CA GLY A 77 27.54 -67.48 -6.58
C GLY A 77 27.64 -66.06 -6.03
N PHE A 78 27.20 -65.05 -6.81
CA PHE A 78 27.17 -63.66 -6.36
C PHE A 78 26.21 -63.47 -5.17
N LYS A 79 25.00 -64.03 -5.24
CA LYS A 79 24.03 -63.96 -4.15
C LYS A 79 24.56 -64.59 -2.86
N ALA A 80 25.20 -65.76 -2.96
CA ALA A 80 25.80 -66.42 -1.82
C ALA A 80 26.98 -65.62 -1.23
N GLY A 81 27.79 -64.98 -2.09
CA GLY A 81 28.85 -64.07 -1.67
C GLY A 81 28.31 -62.84 -0.93
N GLU A 82 27.30 -62.19 -1.48
CA GLU A 82 26.63 -61.03 -0.89
C GLU A 82 25.99 -61.36 0.46
N GLU A 83 25.31 -62.51 0.57
CA GLU A 83 24.74 -63.00 1.84
C GLU A 83 25.84 -63.27 2.88
N THR A 84 26.98 -63.82 2.46
CA THR A 84 28.12 -64.05 3.36
C THR A 84 28.73 -62.74 3.84
N GLU A 85 28.91 -61.77 2.93
CA GLU A 85 29.41 -60.43 3.29
C GLU A 85 28.43 -59.68 4.21
N GLU A 86 27.13 -59.75 3.97
CA GLU A 86 26.13 -59.17 4.86
C GLU A 86 26.18 -59.81 6.25
N ASN A 87 26.31 -61.13 6.32
CA ASN A 87 26.42 -61.83 7.59
C ASN A 87 27.69 -61.43 8.35
N GLN A 88 28.83 -61.30 7.66
CA GLN A 88 30.07 -60.79 8.27
C GLN A 88 29.91 -59.36 8.78
N LYS A 89 29.27 -58.47 8.00
CA LYS A 89 29.00 -57.09 8.43
C LYS A 89 28.11 -57.07 9.67
N ARG A 90 27.08 -57.91 9.73
CA ARG A 90 26.19 -58.03 10.90
C ARG A 90 26.95 -58.54 12.11
N GLU A 91 27.77 -59.58 11.96
CA GLU A 91 28.61 -60.12 13.04
C GLU A 91 29.56 -59.06 13.61
N ILE A 92 30.23 -58.28 12.74
CA ILE A 92 31.09 -57.17 13.17
C ILE A 92 30.29 -56.08 13.91
N LEU A 93 29.09 -55.75 13.42
CA LEU A 93 28.23 -54.76 14.08
C LEU A 93 27.76 -55.27 15.45
N ASP A 94 27.40 -56.54 15.56
CA ASP A 94 26.98 -57.17 16.82
C ASP A 94 28.15 -57.16 17.83
N GLU A 95 29.36 -57.50 17.40
CA GLU A 95 30.57 -57.42 18.24
C GLU A 95 30.85 -55.97 18.69
N LEU A 96 30.71 -55.01 17.79
CA LEU A 96 30.91 -53.59 18.11
C LEU A 96 29.85 -53.11 19.10
N GLU A 97 28.60 -53.53 18.94
CA GLU A 97 27.51 -53.25 19.88
C GLU A 97 27.80 -53.84 21.27
N LEU A 98 28.32 -55.06 21.34
CA LEU A 98 28.73 -55.69 22.60
C LEU A 98 29.90 -54.97 23.28
N CYS A 99 30.79 -54.34 22.49
CA CYS A 99 31.92 -53.57 23.00
C CYS A 99 31.56 -52.12 23.38
N LEU A 100 30.38 -51.62 22.96
CA LEU A 100 29.88 -50.31 23.33
C LEU A 100 29.42 -50.29 24.80
N ASN A 101 29.95 -49.35 25.56
CA ASN A 101 29.46 -49.03 26.89
C ASN A 101 28.09 -48.32 26.83
N ASP A 102 27.37 -48.25 27.95
CA ASP A 102 26.06 -47.62 28.04
C ASP A 102 26.06 -46.17 27.51
N ASN A 103 27.12 -45.40 27.81
CA ASN A 103 27.29 -44.04 27.32
C ASN A 103 27.41 -43.97 25.79
N GLY A 104 28.12 -44.93 25.18
CA GLY A 104 28.29 -45.00 23.74
C GLY A 104 26.99 -45.38 23.04
N ARG A 105 26.22 -46.31 23.62
CA ARG A 105 24.87 -46.66 23.13
C ARG A 105 23.94 -45.45 23.17
N GLN A 106 23.86 -44.78 24.32
CA GLN A 106 23.05 -43.57 24.47
C GLN A 106 23.47 -42.47 23.48
N ALA A 107 24.77 -42.25 23.28
CA ALA A 107 25.24 -41.23 22.35
C ALA A 107 24.86 -41.52 20.89
N LEU A 108 24.83 -42.79 20.48
CA LEU A 108 24.37 -43.19 19.14
C LEU A 108 22.86 -43.06 18.99
N ASP A 109 22.09 -43.41 20.03
CA ASP A 109 20.64 -43.21 20.05
C ASP A 109 20.29 -41.72 20.00
N ASP A 110 20.94 -40.89 20.82
CA ASP A 110 20.77 -39.43 20.85
C ASP A 110 21.11 -38.80 19.48
N LEU A 111 22.15 -39.32 18.82
CA LEU A 111 22.58 -38.87 17.50
C LEU A 111 21.58 -39.27 16.42
N ALA A 112 21.05 -40.49 16.47
CA ALA A 112 20.01 -40.95 15.55
C ALA A 112 18.70 -40.16 15.75
N GLU A 113 18.30 -39.91 17.00
CA GLU A 113 17.14 -39.10 17.35
C GLU A 113 17.32 -37.66 16.88
N SER A 114 18.50 -37.07 17.11
CA SER A 114 18.83 -35.71 16.63
C SER A 114 18.80 -35.61 15.10
N ALA A 115 19.35 -36.61 14.39
CA ALA A 115 19.30 -36.66 12.93
C ALA A 115 17.87 -36.78 12.41
N ALA A 116 17.05 -37.62 13.03
CA ALA A 116 15.63 -37.76 12.69
C ALA A 116 14.84 -36.47 12.96
N ALA A 117 15.07 -35.82 14.10
CA ALA A 117 14.41 -34.57 14.48
C ALA A 117 14.79 -33.41 13.54
N LEU A 118 16.05 -33.35 13.11
CA LEU A 118 16.55 -32.37 12.13
C LEU A 118 16.19 -32.73 10.69
N GLY A 119 15.57 -33.89 10.45
CA GLY A 119 15.25 -34.37 9.10
C GLY A 119 16.49 -34.65 8.24
N ALA A 120 17.63 -34.92 8.87
CA ALA A 120 18.89 -35.17 8.20
C ALA A 120 18.98 -36.61 7.67
N LEU A 121 19.36 -36.76 6.40
CA LEU A 121 19.62 -38.07 5.78
C LEU A 121 21.02 -38.62 6.11
N SER A 122 21.85 -37.83 6.79
CA SER A 122 23.22 -38.17 7.16
C SER A 122 23.44 -37.95 8.65
N ILE A 123 24.25 -38.83 9.22
CA ILE A 123 24.67 -38.80 10.63
C ILE A 123 26.02 -38.05 10.77
N GLU A 124 26.55 -37.49 9.67
CA GLU A 124 27.76 -36.69 9.71
C GLU A 124 27.57 -35.44 10.59
N THR A 125 28.56 -35.18 11.44
CA THR A 125 28.47 -34.13 12.47
C THR A 125 28.47 -32.72 11.88
N ALA A 126 29.15 -32.49 10.76
CA ALA A 126 29.22 -31.19 10.10
C ALA A 126 27.85 -30.74 9.52
N PRO A 127 27.16 -31.53 8.67
CA PRO A 127 25.84 -31.13 8.17
C PRO A 127 24.79 -31.07 9.29
N LEU A 128 24.86 -31.95 10.29
CA LEU A 128 23.97 -31.91 11.45
C LEU A 128 24.15 -30.61 12.25
N GLY A 129 25.41 -30.22 12.52
CA GLY A 129 25.74 -28.97 13.21
C GLY A 129 25.26 -27.73 12.44
N GLN A 130 25.37 -27.76 11.10
CA GLN A 130 24.83 -26.68 10.26
C GLN A 130 23.30 -26.59 10.36
N ALA A 131 22.59 -27.73 10.34
CA ALA A 131 21.14 -27.77 10.49
C ALA A 131 20.69 -27.20 11.84
N VAL A 132 21.40 -27.52 12.94
CA VAL A 132 21.13 -26.93 14.26
C VAL A 132 21.32 -25.41 14.25
N ILE A 133 22.41 -24.92 13.65
CA ILE A 133 22.68 -23.48 13.55
C ILE A 133 21.59 -22.78 12.75
N ASP A 134 21.15 -23.36 11.64
CA ASP A 134 20.12 -22.77 10.79
C ASP A 134 18.75 -22.77 11.48
N LEU A 135 18.38 -23.86 12.16
CA LEU A 135 17.18 -23.92 13.00
C LEU A 135 17.21 -22.84 14.10
N THR A 136 18.36 -22.64 14.74
CA THR A 136 18.55 -21.61 15.77
C THR A 136 18.36 -20.20 15.19
N LYS A 137 18.91 -19.93 13.99
CA LYS A 137 18.69 -18.63 13.32
C LYS A 137 17.22 -18.42 12.96
N GLU A 138 16.53 -19.46 12.50
CA GLU A 138 15.11 -19.41 12.19
C GLU A 138 14.29 -19.12 13.45
N GLU A 139 14.59 -19.79 14.56
CA GLU A 139 13.94 -19.55 15.87
C GLU A 139 14.09 -18.07 16.29
N PHE A 140 15.31 -17.53 16.28
CA PHE A 140 15.55 -16.12 16.64
C PHE A 140 14.82 -15.15 15.70
N SER A 141 14.83 -15.43 14.39
CA SER A 141 14.13 -14.61 13.39
C SER A 141 12.63 -14.60 13.64
N VAL A 142 12.02 -15.76 13.87
CA VAL A 142 10.58 -15.87 14.16
C VAL A 142 10.24 -15.15 15.46
N ASN A 143 11.06 -15.30 16.50
CA ASN A 143 10.85 -14.61 17.77
C ASN A 143 10.92 -13.07 17.61
N GLU A 144 11.85 -12.56 16.80
CA GLU A 144 11.91 -11.14 16.47
C GLU A 144 10.65 -10.68 15.72
N GLN A 145 10.16 -11.48 14.78
CA GLN A 145 8.91 -11.17 14.05
C GLN A 145 7.69 -11.16 14.99
N LEU A 146 7.61 -12.09 15.95
CA LEU A 146 6.55 -12.11 16.95
C LEU A 146 6.52 -10.82 17.77
N VAL A 147 7.68 -10.37 18.26
CA VAL A 147 7.78 -9.11 19.01
C VAL A 147 7.30 -7.93 18.16
N LYS A 148 7.65 -7.88 16.86
CA LYS A 148 7.18 -6.82 15.96
C LYS A 148 5.67 -6.86 15.77
N VAL A 149 5.09 -8.05 15.61
CA VAL A 149 3.66 -8.24 15.47
C VAL A 149 2.93 -7.80 16.73
N ASP A 150 3.43 -8.13 17.92
CA ASP A 150 2.83 -7.73 19.20
C ASP A 150 2.84 -6.20 19.37
N ILE A 151 3.93 -5.53 18.99
CA ILE A 151 4.02 -4.06 19.01
C ILE A 151 2.98 -3.44 18.07
N LEU A 152 2.88 -3.95 16.83
CA LEU A 152 1.91 -3.46 15.84
C LEU A 152 0.48 -3.72 16.28
N HIS A 153 0.20 -4.88 16.87
CA HIS A 153 -1.10 -5.23 17.41
C HIS A 153 -1.49 -4.25 18.52
N GLY A 154 -0.60 -4.02 19.49
CA GLY A 154 -0.83 -3.05 20.56
C GLY A 154 -0.94 -1.59 20.09
N TYR A 155 -0.31 -1.24 18.96
CA TYR A 155 -0.51 0.07 18.32
C TYR A 155 -1.90 0.17 17.69
N LEU A 156 -2.29 -0.80 16.87
CA LEU A 156 -3.60 -0.81 16.20
C LEU A 156 -4.76 -0.86 17.20
N GLN A 157 -4.61 -1.58 18.30
CA GLN A 157 -5.63 -1.63 19.33
C GLN A 157 -5.84 -0.26 20.00
N ARG A 158 -4.75 0.47 20.30
CA ARG A 158 -4.83 1.83 20.83
C ARG A 158 -5.46 2.81 19.84
N GLU A 159 -5.10 2.72 18.57
CA GLU A 159 -5.73 3.53 17.51
C GLU A 159 -7.23 3.23 17.36
N LEU A 160 -7.62 1.95 17.43
CA LEU A 160 -9.04 1.57 17.40
C LEU A 160 -9.81 2.09 18.61
N GLU A 161 -9.22 2.04 19.80
CA GLU A 161 -9.81 2.61 21.01
C GLU A 161 -9.97 4.13 20.89
N ALA A 162 -8.94 4.84 20.41
CA ALA A 162 -8.98 6.28 20.18
C ALA A 162 -10.03 6.68 19.13
N LEU A 163 -10.11 5.94 18.00
CA LEU A 163 -11.13 6.20 16.97
C LEU A 163 -12.55 5.94 17.48
N ARG A 164 -12.75 4.93 18.32
CA ARG A 164 -14.05 4.67 18.96
C ARG A 164 -14.44 5.79 19.91
N GLU A 165 -13.48 6.31 20.67
CA GLU A 165 -13.71 7.46 21.56
C GLU A 165 -14.09 8.71 20.75
N GLN A 166 -13.35 9.01 19.68
CA GLN A 166 -13.67 10.13 18.78
C GLN A 166 -15.03 9.99 18.11
N LEU A 167 -15.37 8.78 17.65
CA LEU A 167 -16.69 8.52 17.07
C LEU A 167 -17.80 8.68 18.10
N GLY A 168 -17.58 8.20 19.32
CA GLY A 168 -18.49 8.40 20.44
C GLY A 168 -18.69 9.88 20.78
N ASP A 169 -17.63 10.68 20.79
CA ASP A 169 -17.72 12.14 21.01
C ASP A 169 -18.51 12.81 19.89
N LEU A 170 -18.25 12.48 18.62
CA LEU A 170 -19.00 13.02 17.49
C LEU A 170 -20.50 12.67 17.51
N GLU A 171 -20.86 11.46 17.93
CA GLU A 171 -22.25 11.01 18.02
C GLU A 171 -22.99 11.57 19.25
N SER A 172 -22.28 11.74 20.38
CA SER A 172 -22.92 12.11 21.66
C SER A 172 -22.87 13.59 21.98
N ASN A 173 -21.95 14.35 21.37
CA ASN A 173 -21.77 15.74 21.71
C ASN A 173 -22.82 16.62 20.97
N PRO A 174 -23.71 17.30 21.70
CA PRO A 174 -24.79 18.10 21.12
C PRO A 174 -24.29 19.32 20.32
N ALA A 175 -23.00 19.66 20.42
CA ALA A 175 -22.39 20.69 19.58
C ALA A 175 -22.28 20.28 18.10
N TYR A 176 -22.25 18.97 17.80
CA TYR A 176 -22.19 18.44 16.44
C TYR A 176 -23.57 18.06 15.88
N GLU A 177 -24.62 18.10 16.70
CA GLU A 177 -25.99 17.96 16.20
C GLU A 177 -26.41 19.22 15.44
N VAL A 178 -27.09 19.03 14.30
CA VAL A 178 -27.66 20.15 13.55
C VAL A 178 -28.83 20.73 14.36
N PRO A 179 -28.77 22.00 14.79
CA PRO A 179 -29.86 22.59 15.57
C PRO A 179 -31.17 22.56 14.76
N ALA A 180 -32.23 22.00 15.35
CA ALA A 180 -33.52 21.83 14.67
C ALA A 180 -34.14 23.17 14.19
N ASN A 181 -33.73 24.29 14.79
CA ASN A 181 -34.17 25.64 14.42
C ASN A 181 -33.34 26.30 13.32
N LEU A 182 -32.24 25.69 12.84
CA LEU A 182 -31.36 26.27 11.83
C LEU A 182 -32.08 26.55 10.49
N PRO A 183 -32.96 25.67 9.97
CA PRO A 183 -33.74 25.98 8.76
C PRO A 183 -34.69 27.16 8.96
N ALA A 184 -35.34 27.25 10.13
CA ALA A 184 -36.24 28.34 10.47
C ALA A 184 -35.47 29.67 10.58
N LEU A 185 -34.33 29.66 11.28
CA LEU A 185 -33.47 30.83 11.43
C LEU A 185 -32.93 31.28 10.06
N THR A 186 -32.51 30.35 9.21
CA THR A 186 -32.03 30.67 7.86
C THR A 186 -33.15 31.28 7.01
N ALA A 187 -34.38 30.78 7.11
CA ALA A 187 -35.53 31.36 6.42
C ALA A 187 -35.87 32.78 6.93
N GLU A 188 -35.80 33.01 8.24
CA GLU A 188 -35.98 34.33 8.85
C GLU A 188 -34.90 35.31 8.39
N TRP A 189 -33.63 34.90 8.41
CA TRP A 189 -32.51 35.72 7.97
C TRP A 189 -32.61 36.03 6.48
N MET A 190 -32.96 35.05 5.64
CA MET A 190 -33.21 35.29 4.21
C MET A 190 -34.34 36.31 3.99
N ARG A 191 -35.42 36.25 4.77
CA ARG A 191 -36.52 37.24 4.69
C ARG A 191 -36.05 38.62 5.15
N GLY A 192 -35.30 38.69 6.24
CA GLY A 192 -34.71 39.91 6.78
C GLY A 192 -33.78 40.57 5.78
N THR A 193 -32.86 39.81 5.18
CA THR A 193 -31.94 40.28 4.14
C THR A 193 -32.72 40.83 2.94
N LYS A 194 -33.73 40.11 2.43
CA LYS A 194 -34.57 40.61 1.32
C LYS A 194 -35.24 41.95 1.65
N MET A 195 -35.77 42.08 2.87
CA MET A 195 -36.40 43.33 3.33
C MET A 195 -35.38 44.47 3.45
N LEU A 196 -34.21 44.21 4.02
CA LEU A 196 -33.12 45.18 4.13
C LEU A 196 -32.63 45.61 2.75
N THR A 197 -32.44 44.69 1.81
CA THR A 197 -32.07 45.01 0.43
C THR A 197 -33.12 45.91 -0.25
N ALA A 198 -34.41 45.63 -0.05
CA ALA A 198 -35.48 46.49 -0.56
C ALA A 198 -35.43 47.90 0.08
N LYS A 199 -35.21 47.99 1.40
CA LYS A 199 -35.06 49.28 2.10
C LYS A 199 -33.84 50.06 1.64
N VAL A 200 -32.72 49.39 1.41
CA VAL A 200 -31.51 50.02 0.85
C VAL A 200 -31.81 50.62 -0.52
N GLY A 201 -32.56 49.91 -1.37
CA GLY A 201 -33.05 50.45 -2.65
C GLY A 201 -33.93 51.69 -2.46
N GLU A 202 -34.94 51.63 -1.59
CA GLU A 202 -35.80 52.78 -1.27
C GLU A 202 -35.00 54.00 -0.76
N TYR A 203 -33.99 53.77 0.09
CA TYR A 203 -33.14 54.86 0.60
C TYR A 203 -32.23 55.43 -0.50
N HIS A 204 -31.70 54.59 -1.39
CA HIS A 204 -30.98 55.08 -2.57
C HIS A 204 -31.88 55.94 -3.45
N ASP A 205 -33.12 55.51 -3.70
CA ASP A 205 -34.10 56.27 -4.48
C ASP A 205 -34.46 57.60 -3.79
N LYS A 206 -34.64 57.60 -2.46
CA LYS A 206 -34.89 58.81 -1.68
C LYS A 206 -33.71 59.77 -1.70
N ILE A 207 -32.48 59.27 -1.56
CA ILE A 207 -31.26 60.08 -1.66
C ILE A 207 -31.17 60.68 -3.06
N ALA A 208 -31.35 59.88 -4.12
CA ALA A 208 -31.36 60.37 -5.50
C ALA A 208 -32.46 61.41 -5.74
N ALA A 209 -33.65 61.23 -5.16
CA ALA A 209 -34.73 62.22 -5.23
C ALA A 209 -34.41 63.51 -4.46
N LEU A 210 -33.79 63.41 -3.28
CA LEU A 210 -33.34 64.57 -2.50
C LEU A 210 -32.21 65.33 -3.19
N GLU A 211 -31.26 64.61 -3.80
CA GLU A 211 -30.20 65.20 -4.62
C GLU A 211 -30.78 65.92 -5.83
N ARG A 212 -31.78 65.33 -6.50
CA ARG A 212 -32.49 65.96 -7.63
C ARG A 212 -33.30 67.19 -7.20
N ASN A 213 -33.88 67.16 -6.00
CA ASN A 213 -34.66 68.26 -5.41
C ASN A 213 -33.81 69.22 -4.57
N LYS A 214 -32.48 69.10 -4.59
CA LYS A 214 -31.57 70.03 -3.92
C LYS A 214 -31.67 71.39 -4.61
N SER A 215 -32.55 72.26 -4.12
CA SER A 215 -32.52 73.67 -4.46
C SER A 215 -31.13 74.20 -4.11
N LYS A 216 -30.46 74.88 -5.04
CA LYS A 216 -29.26 75.67 -4.75
C LYS A 216 -29.68 76.86 -3.87
N GLY A 217 -29.98 76.60 -2.60
CA GLY A 217 -30.03 77.62 -1.57
C GLY A 217 -28.62 78.09 -1.24
N PRO A 218 -28.47 79.28 -0.63
CA PRO A 218 -27.15 79.80 -0.28
C PRO A 218 -26.45 78.82 0.66
N THR A 219 -25.14 78.64 0.45
CA THR A 219 -24.34 77.76 1.31
C THR A 219 -24.22 78.36 2.71
N LEU A 220 -23.96 77.52 3.71
CA LEU A 220 -23.75 77.96 5.10
C LEU A 220 -22.66 79.05 5.20
N GLU A 221 -21.64 78.94 4.35
CA GLU A 221 -20.55 79.92 4.22
C GLU A 221 -21.06 81.29 3.73
N GLU A 222 -21.98 81.31 2.74
CA GLU A 222 -22.60 82.54 2.24
C GLU A 222 -23.47 83.20 3.33
N LEU A 223 -24.24 82.41 4.09
CA LEU A 223 -25.02 82.92 5.23
C LEU A 223 -24.14 83.51 6.33
N GLN A 224 -22.99 82.89 6.60
CA GLN A 224 -22.06 83.35 7.64
C GLN A 224 -21.37 84.66 7.23
N ALA A 225 -21.04 84.82 5.95
CA ALA A 225 -20.50 86.08 5.42
C ALA A 225 -21.53 87.22 5.52
N GLU A 226 -22.79 86.94 5.21
CA GLU A 226 -23.90 87.91 5.35
C GLU A 226 -24.10 88.31 6.82
N GLU A 227 -23.99 87.36 7.76
CA GLU A 227 -24.10 87.62 9.20
C GLU A 227 -22.97 88.54 9.70
N GLU A 228 -21.73 88.32 9.26
CA GLU A 228 -20.60 89.19 9.60
C GLU A 228 -20.75 90.62 9.07
N GLU A 229 -21.26 90.77 7.84
CA GLU A 229 -21.59 92.07 7.24
C GLU A 229 -22.60 92.82 8.11
N VAL A 230 -23.68 92.15 8.52
CA VAL A 230 -24.71 92.73 9.40
C VAL A 230 -24.13 93.16 10.75
N VAL A 231 -23.22 92.37 11.33
CA VAL A 231 -22.54 92.72 12.59
C VAL A 231 -21.66 93.96 12.43
N LYS A 232 -20.88 94.05 11.34
CA LYS A 232 -20.05 95.23 11.04
C LYS A 232 -20.90 96.49 10.87
N LEU A 233 -22.05 96.34 10.18
CA LEU A 233 -22.98 97.44 9.97
C LEU A 233 -23.57 97.93 11.31
N SER A 234 -23.96 97.00 12.19
CA SER A 234 -24.48 97.30 13.53
C SER A 234 -23.47 98.06 14.40
N HIS A 235 -22.19 97.65 14.40
CA HIS A 235 -21.13 98.39 15.11
C HIS A 235 -20.93 99.81 14.55
N SER A 236 -21.04 99.99 13.24
CA SER A 236 -20.91 101.30 12.61
C SER A 236 -22.03 102.25 13.02
N VAL A 237 -23.27 101.74 13.10
CA VAL A 237 -24.44 102.49 13.58
C VAL A 237 -24.24 102.94 15.04
N LYS A 238 -23.87 102.02 15.93
CA LYS A 238 -23.62 102.36 17.36
C LYS A 238 -22.55 103.44 17.54
N ARG A 239 -21.48 103.40 16.73
CA ARG A 239 -20.42 104.43 16.77
C ARG A 239 -20.93 105.80 16.31
N LEU A 240 -21.77 105.84 15.28
CA LEU A 240 -22.39 107.07 14.80
C LEU A 240 -23.34 107.67 15.84
N GLU A 241 -24.13 106.83 16.51
CA GLU A 241 -25.00 107.24 17.61
C GLU A 241 -24.21 107.83 18.78
N TYR A 242 -23.09 107.21 19.18
CA TYR A 242 -22.20 107.75 20.20
C TYR A 242 -21.62 109.12 19.82
N ARG A 243 -21.18 109.28 18.56
CA ARG A 243 -20.69 110.57 18.06
C ARG A 243 -21.78 111.64 18.11
N LEU A 244 -23.02 111.29 17.78
CA LEU A 244 -24.16 112.20 17.86
C LEU A 244 -24.44 112.66 19.29
N GLN A 245 -24.32 111.78 20.28
CA GLN A 245 -24.51 112.13 21.70
C GLN A 245 -23.48 113.17 22.19
N LEU A 246 -22.22 113.11 21.74
CA LEU A 246 -21.17 114.06 22.14
C LEU A 246 -21.44 115.51 21.69
N PHE A 247 -22.18 115.70 20.60
CA PHE A 247 -22.52 117.03 20.08
C PHE A 247 -23.82 117.60 20.69
N GLN A 248 -24.51 116.84 21.56
CA GLN A 248 -25.82 117.23 22.09
C GLN A 248 -25.74 118.28 23.23
N HIS A 249 -24.55 118.55 23.77
CA HIS A 249 -24.34 119.46 24.91
C HIS A 249 -23.75 120.84 24.54
N LEU A 250 -23.57 121.13 23.25
CA LEU A 250 -23.11 122.43 22.77
C LEU A 250 -24.30 123.38 22.52
N PRO A 251 -24.39 124.54 23.20
CA PRO A 251 -25.45 125.52 22.97
C PRO A 251 -25.36 126.13 21.56
N THR A 252 -26.47 126.09 20.83
CA THR A 252 -26.61 126.51 19.42
C THR A 252 -26.64 128.03 19.19
N ASP A 253 -26.36 128.84 20.21
CA ASP A 253 -26.37 130.31 20.11
C ASP A 253 -24.98 130.93 20.37
N ILE A 254 -24.44 131.56 19.32
CA ILE A 254 -23.12 132.22 19.27
C ILE A 254 -23.04 133.38 20.30
N GLN A 255 -24.17 134.03 20.59
CA GLN A 255 -24.22 135.10 21.60
C GLN A 255 -24.08 134.54 23.02
N GLY A 256 -24.66 133.37 23.30
CA GLY A 256 -24.55 132.66 24.59
C GLY A 256 -23.17 132.06 24.84
N ALA A 257 -22.51 131.54 23.80
CA ALA A 257 -21.12 131.06 23.89
C ALA A 257 -20.13 132.19 24.21
N ARG A 258 -20.33 133.39 23.63
CA ARG A 258 -19.52 134.59 23.95
C ARG A 258 -19.80 135.13 25.35
N ALA A 259 -21.03 135.00 25.86
CA ALA A 259 -21.37 135.38 27.22
C ALA A 259 -20.67 134.48 28.26
N LYS A 260 -20.73 133.14 28.08
CA LYS A 260 -20.00 132.18 28.95
C LYS A 260 -18.48 132.34 28.87
N TYR A 261 -17.95 132.64 27.69
CA TYR A 261 -16.51 132.94 27.53
C TYR A 261 -16.10 134.20 28.30
N ARG A 262 -16.87 135.30 28.22
CA ARG A 262 -16.63 136.53 29.01
C ARG A 262 -16.84 136.35 30.51
N GLU A 263 -17.73 135.45 30.92
CA GLU A 263 -17.94 135.09 32.33
C GLU A 263 -16.69 134.40 32.89
N LEU A 264 -16.18 133.39 32.18
CA LEU A 264 -14.94 132.70 32.51
C LEU A 264 -13.71 133.63 32.45
N GLU A 265 -13.68 134.59 31.52
CA GLU A 265 -12.60 135.58 31.40
C GLU A 265 -12.61 136.61 32.55
N ARG A 266 -13.79 136.94 33.10
CA ARG A 266 -13.92 137.78 34.31
C ARG A 266 -13.53 137.02 35.57
N GLU A 267 -13.93 135.75 35.70
CA GLU A 267 -13.49 134.88 36.81
C GLU A 267 -11.97 134.72 36.81
N LEU A 268 -11.36 134.54 35.63
CA LEU A 268 -9.91 134.42 35.50
C LEU A 268 -9.22 135.73 35.91
N ASN A 269 -9.70 136.90 35.46
CA ASN A 269 -9.12 138.20 35.86
C ASN A 269 -9.32 138.55 37.36
N GLN A 270 -10.44 138.12 37.97
CA GLN A 270 -10.64 138.26 39.42
C GLN A 270 -9.65 137.37 40.21
N LEU A 271 -9.41 136.14 39.76
CA LEU A 271 -8.40 135.27 40.35
C LEU A 271 -6.97 135.82 40.14
N THR A 272 -6.68 136.48 39.01
CA THR A 272 -5.38 137.13 38.78
C THR A 272 -5.16 138.36 39.67
N LEU A 273 -6.19 139.17 39.91
CA LEU A 273 -6.13 140.33 40.82
C LEU A 273 -6.08 139.92 42.30
N GLN A 274 -6.73 138.81 42.68
CA GLN A 274 -6.59 138.22 44.02
C GLN A 274 -5.18 137.65 44.25
N ARG A 275 -4.52 137.14 43.20
CA ARG A 275 -3.11 136.71 43.27
C ARG A 275 -2.15 137.89 43.46
N ASP A 276 -2.38 139.02 42.80
CA ASP A 276 -1.41 140.14 42.76
C ASP A 276 -1.61 141.19 43.89
N SER A 277 -2.62 141.04 44.75
CA SER A 277 -2.90 141.94 45.90
C SER A 277 -2.69 141.31 47.28
N MET A 278 -2.17 140.08 47.34
CA MET A 278 -1.65 139.48 48.57
C MET A 278 -0.11 139.50 48.57
N PRO A 279 0.55 140.03 49.62
CA PRO A 279 2.01 139.99 49.79
C PRO A 279 2.54 138.58 50.04
#